data_AF-A0A3B8Y9C3-F1
#
_entry.id   AF-A0A3B8Y9C3-F1
#
_cell.length_a   1.000
_cell.length_b   1.000
_cell.length_c   1.000
_cell.angle_alpha   90.00
_cell.angle_beta   90.00
_cell.angle_gamma   90.00
#
_symmetry.space_group_name_H-M   'P 1'
#
loop_
_entity.id
_entity.type
_entity.pdbx_description
1 polymer ?
#
loop_
_entity_poly.entity_id
_entity_poly.type
_entity_poly.pdbx_seq_one_letter_code
_entity_poly.pdbx_strand_id
1 'polypeptide(L)'
;MQSAQTMLTVPKEYLKAPGGFNPNVGMFFSAISLISLSTCGYWLWQWPGWICFFSNVLALHLSGTVIHDASHNAAHRNRLLNAILGHGSALMLGFAFPVFTRVHLQHHAHVNDPDNDPDHFVSTGGPLWLIAARFFYHEIFFFKRRLWRKYELLEWFLSRLFLFTV
;
A
#
# COMPACT_ATOMS: atom_id res chain seq x y z
N MET A 1 25.49 15.50 -32.60
CA MET A 1 24.21 15.15 -31.94
C MET A 1 24.39 13.81 -31.27
N GLN A 2 24.58 13.79 -29.95
CA GLN A 2 24.69 12.55 -29.18
C GLN A 2 23.34 11.83 -29.25
N SER A 3 23.32 10.62 -29.82
CA SER A 3 22.12 9.79 -29.81
C SER A 3 21.72 9.54 -28.36
N ALA A 4 20.61 10.11 -27.90
CA ALA A 4 20.04 9.75 -26.62
C ALA A 4 19.71 8.26 -26.68
N GLN A 5 20.49 7.43 -25.99
CA GLN A 5 20.15 6.02 -25.81
C GLN A 5 18.80 5.98 -25.10
N THR A 6 17.79 5.43 -25.76
CA THR A 6 16.49 5.14 -25.17
C THR A 6 16.71 4.12 -24.06
N MET A 7 16.82 4.60 -22.82
CA MET A 7 16.82 3.71 -21.66
C MET A 7 15.44 3.08 -21.53
N LEU A 8 15.35 1.77 -21.75
CA LEU A 8 14.11 0.99 -21.63
C LEU A 8 13.61 0.90 -20.18
N THR A 9 14.45 1.23 -19.20
CA THR A 9 14.14 1.16 -17.77
C THR A 9 14.71 2.35 -17.01
N VAL A 10 14.00 2.79 -15.97
CA VAL A 10 14.45 3.87 -15.08
C VAL A 10 15.79 3.49 -14.40
N PRO A 11 16.78 4.39 -14.34
CA PRO A 11 18.04 4.14 -13.65
C PRO A 11 17.85 3.75 -12.19
N LYS A 12 18.63 2.78 -11.71
CA LYS A 12 18.46 2.20 -10.38
C LYS A 12 18.71 3.20 -9.26
N GLU A 13 19.49 4.25 -9.49
CA GLU A 13 19.69 5.33 -8.52
C GLU A 13 18.40 6.06 -8.15
N TYR A 14 17.45 6.21 -9.08
CA TYR A 14 16.16 6.84 -8.82
C TYR A 14 15.13 5.92 -8.16
N LEU A 15 15.43 4.62 -8.08
CA LEU A 15 14.55 3.61 -7.48
C LEU A 15 14.98 3.22 -6.06
N LYS A 16 16.18 3.62 -5.62
CA LYS A 16 16.74 3.20 -4.34
C LYS A 16 16.31 4.13 -3.20
N ALA A 17 15.96 3.53 -2.07
CA ALA A 17 15.75 4.24 -0.83
C ALA A 17 17.00 5.09 -0.42
N PRO A 18 16.80 6.27 0.19
CA PRO A 18 17.88 7.12 0.68
C PRO A 18 18.74 6.39 1.71
N GLY A 19 20.02 6.78 1.81
CA GLY A 19 21.00 6.12 2.68
C GLY A 19 21.11 6.66 4.09
N GLY A 20 20.58 7.86 4.33
CA GLY A 20 20.57 8.52 5.64
C GLY A 20 19.20 8.42 6.30
N PHE A 21 18.67 9.56 6.74
CA PHE A 21 17.29 9.63 7.25
C PHE A 21 16.32 9.09 6.20
N ASN A 22 15.46 8.15 6.61
CA ASN A 22 14.48 7.52 5.74
C ASN A 22 13.07 8.02 6.12
N PRO A 23 12.47 8.93 5.31
CA PRO A 23 11.13 9.44 5.56
C PRO A 23 10.08 8.33 5.66
N ASN A 24 10.21 7.24 4.90
CA ASN A 24 9.25 6.13 4.96
C ASN A 24 9.19 5.47 6.34
N VAL A 25 10.34 5.34 7.01
CA VAL A 25 10.40 4.80 8.38
C VAL A 25 9.73 5.77 9.36
N GLY A 26 9.98 7.07 9.23
CA GLY A 26 9.34 8.09 10.06
C GLY A 26 7.83 8.17 9.86
N MET A 27 7.36 8.11 8.61
CA MET A 27 5.94 8.09 8.27
C MET A 27 5.26 6.83 8.83
N PHE A 28 5.91 5.66 8.72
CA PHE A 28 5.39 4.40 9.25
C PHE A 28 5.15 4.44 10.76
N PHE A 29 6.16 4.83 11.54
CA PHE A 29 6.01 4.92 13.00
C PHE A 29 5.04 6.04 13.42
N SER A 30 5.00 7.15 12.68
CA SER A 30 4.00 8.20 12.90
C SER A 30 2.59 7.66 12.68
N ALA A 31 2.36 6.90 11.62
CA ALA A 31 1.06 6.31 11.31
C ALA A 31 0.62 5.31 12.38
N ILE A 32 1.50 4.41 12.83
CA ILE A 32 1.22 3.49 13.94
C ILE A 32 0.86 4.25 15.22
N SER A 33 1.64 5.28 15.56
CA SER A 33 1.43 6.08 16.75
C SER A 33 0.08 6.80 16.69
N LEU A 34 -0.26 7.40 15.54
CA LEU A 34 -1.53 8.09 15.33
C LEU A 34 -2.74 7.15 15.48
N ILE A 35 -2.73 5.97 14.86
CA ILE A 35 -3.83 5.00 15.00
C ILE A 35 -3.94 4.50 16.45
N SER A 36 -2.81 4.17 17.08
CA SER A 36 -2.79 3.66 18.45
C SER A 36 -3.30 4.70 19.44
N LEU A 37 -2.81 5.95 19.34
CA LEU A 37 -3.24 7.06 20.18
C LEU A 37 -4.68 7.48 19.90
N SER A 38 -5.13 7.46 18.63
CA SER A 38 -6.52 7.73 18.27
C SER A 38 -7.47 6.69 18.88
N THR A 39 -7.10 5.41 18.81
CA THR A 39 -7.88 4.30 19.38
C THR A 39 -7.94 4.39 20.91
N CYS A 40 -6.78 4.51 21.57
CA CYS A 40 -6.72 4.69 23.03
C CYS A 40 -7.40 6.00 23.46
N GLY A 41 -7.23 7.06 22.69
CA GLY A 41 -7.83 8.37 22.93
C GLY A 41 -9.34 8.30 22.94
N TYR A 42 -9.93 7.62 21.96
CA TYR A 42 -11.37 7.43 21.92
C TYR A 42 -11.88 6.59 23.10
N TRP A 43 -11.28 5.41 23.34
CA TRP A 43 -11.81 4.44 24.30
C TRP A 43 -11.43 4.72 25.76
N LEU A 44 -10.20 5.16 26.03
CA LEU A 44 -9.66 5.32 27.38
C LEU A 44 -9.72 6.77 27.87
N TRP A 45 -9.60 7.75 26.97
CA TRP A 45 -9.46 9.16 27.34
C TRP A 45 -10.58 10.06 26.84
N GLN A 46 -11.61 9.49 26.20
CA GLN A 46 -12.79 10.21 25.72
C GLN A 46 -12.42 11.40 24.80
N TRP A 47 -11.41 11.21 23.94
CA TRP A 47 -11.03 12.22 22.97
C TRP A 47 -12.20 12.56 22.05
N PRO A 48 -12.38 13.85 21.70
CA PRO A 48 -13.37 14.27 20.72
C PRO A 48 -13.22 13.52 19.40
N GLY A 49 -14.33 13.03 18.84
CA GLY A 49 -14.32 12.19 17.64
C GLY A 49 -13.64 12.83 16.42
N TRP A 50 -13.64 14.16 16.31
CA TRP A 50 -12.96 14.86 15.22
C TRP A 50 -11.43 14.76 15.31
N ILE A 51 -10.84 14.73 16.51
CA ILE A 51 -9.39 14.51 16.68
C ILE A 51 -9.05 13.11 16.18
N CYS A 52 -9.80 12.10 16.64
CA CYS A 52 -9.60 10.71 16.24
C CYS A 52 -9.77 10.55 14.72
N PHE A 53 -10.77 11.21 14.13
CA PHE A 53 -11.00 11.23 12.69
C PHE A 53 -9.79 11.76 11.92
N PHE A 54 -9.29 12.97 12.24
CA PHE A 54 -8.14 13.54 11.53
C PHE A 54 -6.85 12.75 11.76
N SER A 55 -6.63 12.23 12.98
CA SER A 55 -5.49 11.36 13.26
C SER A 55 -5.52 10.09 12.42
N ASN A 56 -6.69 9.45 12.28
CA ASN A 56 -6.85 8.24 11.46
C ASN A 56 -6.70 8.54 9.96
N VAL A 57 -7.30 9.64 9.46
CA VAL A 57 -7.13 10.07 8.07
C VAL A 57 -5.65 10.29 7.74
N LEU A 58 -4.92 11.01 8.60
CA LEU A 58 -3.50 11.25 8.41
C LEU A 58 -2.70 9.94 8.47
N ALA A 59 -3.00 9.06 9.43
CA ALA A 59 -2.30 7.79 9.55
C ALA A 59 -2.48 6.91 8.31
N LEU A 60 -3.71 6.79 7.80
CA LEU A 60 -3.97 6.01 6.59
C LEU A 60 -3.32 6.63 5.35
N HIS A 61 -3.30 7.96 5.25
CA HIS A 61 -2.59 8.66 4.18
C HIS A 61 -1.09 8.34 4.18
N LEU A 62 -0.43 8.44 5.35
CA LEU A 62 0.99 8.11 5.52
C LEU A 62 1.27 6.63 5.19
N SER A 63 0.41 5.71 5.65
CA SER A 63 0.52 4.29 5.32
C SER A 63 0.37 4.04 3.82
N GLY A 64 -0.49 4.80 3.13
CA GLY A 64 -0.65 4.75 1.67
C GLY A 64 0.66 5.08 0.92
N THR A 65 1.40 6.09 1.39
CA THR A 65 2.72 6.42 0.82
C THR A 65 3.74 5.30 1.08
N VAL A 66 3.79 4.77 2.30
CA VAL A 66 4.77 3.74 2.67
C VAL A 66 4.52 2.42 1.94
N ILE A 67 3.26 1.96 1.81
CA ILE A 67 2.93 0.73 1.07
C ILE A 67 3.22 0.87 -0.42
N HIS A 68 2.99 2.05 -0.99
CA HIS A 68 3.32 2.37 -2.38
C HIS A 68 4.82 2.18 -2.64
N ASP A 69 5.66 2.85 -1.85
CA ASP A 69 7.12 2.78 -1.99
C ASP A 69 7.64 1.36 -1.70
N ALA A 70 7.05 0.68 -0.72
CA ALA A 70 7.43 -0.69 -0.38
C ALA A 70 7.14 -1.66 -1.54
N SER A 71 6.03 -1.47 -2.27
CA SER A 71 5.67 -2.27 -3.45
C SER A 71 6.69 -2.14 -4.58
N HIS A 72 7.37 -0.99 -4.66
CA HIS A 72 8.48 -0.75 -5.58
C HIS A 72 9.85 -1.19 -5.06
N ASN A 73 9.92 -1.82 -3.87
CA ASN A 73 11.15 -2.09 -3.13
C ASN A 73 11.99 -0.84 -2.83
N ALA A 74 11.32 0.31 -2.68
CA ALA A 74 11.93 1.62 -2.49
C ALA A 74 11.70 2.19 -1.07
N ALA A 75 10.89 1.55 -0.23
CA ALA A 75 10.66 2.03 1.14
C ALA A 75 11.90 1.88 2.03
N HIS A 76 12.73 0.85 1.81
CA HIS A 76 13.98 0.67 2.56
C HIS A 76 15.03 -0.13 1.76
N ARG A 77 16.33 0.16 1.97
CA ARG A 77 17.44 -0.55 1.28
C ARG A 77 17.53 -2.02 1.64
N ASN A 78 17.37 -2.33 2.93
CA ASN A 78 17.25 -3.70 3.43
C ASN A 78 15.87 -4.26 3.04
N ARG A 79 15.85 -5.36 2.30
CA ARG A 79 14.64 -6.01 1.78
C ARG A 79 13.69 -6.51 2.88
N LEU A 80 14.23 -6.99 3.99
CA LEU A 80 13.42 -7.43 5.13
C LEU A 80 12.68 -6.23 5.74
N LEU A 81 13.39 -5.12 5.97
CA LEU A 81 12.76 -3.90 6.50
C LEU A 81 11.74 -3.32 5.52
N ASN A 82 12.02 -3.35 4.21
CA ASN A 82 11.04 -2.95 3.19
C ASN A 82 9.76 -3.81 3.28
N ALA A 83 9.92 -5.12 3.42
CA ALA A 83 8.79 -6.04 3.56
C ALA A 83 8.00 -5.80 4.86
N ILE A 84 8.67 -5.50 5.98
CA ILE A 84 8.02 -5.16 7.25
C ILE A 84 7.18 -3.87 7.11
N LEU A 85 7.77 -2.82 6.52
CA LEU A 85 7.07 -1.56 6.26
C LEU A 85 5.85 -1.79 5.36
N GLY A 86 6.03 -2.54 4.27
CA GLY A 86 4.95 -2.88 3.33
C GLY A 86 3.81 -3.66 3.97
N HIS A 87 4.11 -4.74 4.70
CA HIS A 87 3.10 -5.55 5.37
C HIS A 87 2.38 -4.79 6.48
N GLY A 88 3.11 -4.02 7.30
CA GLY A 88 2.51 -3.21 8.36
C GLY A 88 1.56 -2.16 7.81
N SER A 89 1.97 -1.43 6.76
CA SER A 89 1.11 -0.44 6.11
C SER A 89 -0.10 -1.09 5.40
N ALA A 90 0.09 -2.25 4.77
CA ALA A 90 -1.01 -3.01 4.18
C ALA A 90 -2.04 -3.43 5.23
N LEU A 91 -1.60 -3.92 6.39
CA LEU A 91 -2.49 -4.29 7.48
C LEU A 91 -3.32 -3.10 7.97
N MET A 92 -2.69 -1.92 8.15
CA MET A 92 -3.40 -0.69 8.57
C MET A 92 -4.46 -0.25 7.55
N LEU A 93 -4.23 -0.52 6.25
CA LEU A 93 -5.14 -0.20 5.16
C LEU A 93 -6.17 -1.31 4.86
N GLY A 94 -6.08 -2.47 5.53
CA GLY A 94 -6.94 -3.63 5.26
C GLY A 94 -6.55 -4.44 4.01
N PHE A 95 -5.36 -4.21 3.45
CA PHE A 95 -4.85 -4.91 2.27
C PHE A 95 -3.93 -6.07 2.60
N ALA A 96 -3.83 -7.03 1.67
CA ALA A 96 -2.74 -7.99 1.65
C ALA A 96 -1.59 -7.42 0.83
N PHE A 97 -0.43 -7.18 1.45
CA PHE A 97 0.72 -6.57 0.78
C PHE A 97 1.11 -7.24 -0.55
N PRO A 98 1.22 -8.58 -0.67
CA PRO A 98 1.58 -9.19 -1.94
C PRO A 98 0.54 -8.97 -3.04
N VAL A 99 -0.76 -8.98 -2.70
CA VAL A 99 -1.82 -8.66 -3.65
C VAL A 99 -1.66 -7.22 -4.13
N PHE A 100 -1.55 -6.28 -3.19
CA PHE A 100 -1.42 -4.85 -3.48
C PHE A 100 -0.20 -4.59 -4.37
N THR A 101 0.97 -5.17 -4.05
CA THR A 101 2.17 -5.03 -4.89
C THR A 101 1.94 -5.50 -6.32
N ARG A 102 1.28 -6.65 -6.52
CA ARG A 102 1.06 -7.19 -7.88
C ARG A 102 0.11 -6.32 -8.70
N VAL A 103 -1.00 -5.88 -8.11
CA VAL A 103 -1.99 -5.05 -8.81
C VAL A 103 -1.47 -3.64 -9.06
N HIS A 104 -0.73 -3.07 -8.10
CA HIS A 104 -0.09 -1.76 -8.24
C HIS A 104 0.91 -1.72 -9.40
N LEU A 105 1.69 -2.79 -9.56
CA LEU A 105 2.58 -2.92 -10.72
C LEU A 105 1.83 -3.10 -12.05
N GLN A 106 0.62 -3.69 -12.05
CA GLN A 106 -0.23 -3.74 -13.23
C GLN A 106 -0.81 -2.37 -13.58
N HIS A 107 -1.22 -1.59 -12.57
CA HIS A 107 -1.63 -0.20 -12.74
C HIS A 107 -0.52 0.61 -13.40
N HIS A 108 0.70 0.61 -12.85
CA HIS A 108 1.84 1.30 -13.46
C HIS A 108 2.18 0.85 -14.89
N ALA A 109 1.97 -0.42 -15.21
CA ALA A 109 2.23 -0.96 -16.55
C ALA A 109 1.15 -0.60 -17.57
N HIS A 110 -0.09 -0.34 -17.13
CA HIS A 110 -1.26 -0.14 -17.99
C HIS A 110 -2.13 1.04 -17.54
N VAL A 111 -1.52 2.13 -17.03
CA VAL A 111 -2.24 3.25 -16.39
C VAL A 111 -3.42 3.73 -17.24
N ASN A 112 -4.61 3.75 -16.63
CA ASN A 112 -5.91 4.13 -17.23
C ASN A 112 -6.41 3.21 -18.36
N ASP A 113 -5.81 2.04 -18.59
CA ASP A 113 -6.34 1.04 -19.51
C ASP A 113 -7.61 0.40 -18.93
N PRO A 114 -8.76 0.44 -19.64
CA PRO A 114 -10.04 -0.02 -19.08
C PRO A 114 -10.07 -1.47 -18.62
N ASP A 115 -9.25 -2.34 -19.22
CA ASP A 115 -9.28 -3.79 -19.01
C ASP A 115 -8.10 -4.28 -18.17
N ASN A 116 -6.96 -3.63 -18.30
CA ASN A 116 -5.68 -4.08 -17.74
C ASN A 116 -5.22 -3.25 -16.53
N ASP A 117 -5.85 -2.11 -16.28
CA ASP A 117 -5.65 -1.34 -15.04
C ASP A 117 -6.69 -1.73 -13.98
N PRO A 118 -6.29 -2.35 -12.84
CA PRO A 118 -7.23 -2.61 -11.76
C PRO A 118 -7.83 -1.33 -11.15
N ASP A 119 -7.10 -0.20 -11.18
CA ASP A 119 -7.52 1.06 -10.57
C ASP A 119 -8.54 1.81 -11.45
N HIS A 120 -8.62 1.47 -12.74
CA HIS A 120 -9.66 2.00 -13.62
C HIS A 120 -11.05 1.61 -13.10
N PHE A 121 -11.26 0.36 -12.66
CA PHE A 121 -12.50 -0.05 -12.01
C PHE A 121 -12.71 0.62 -10.65
N VAL A 122 -11.66 0.72 -9.84
CA VAL A 122 -11.74 1.39 -8.52
C VAL A 122 -12.17 2.85 -8.66
N SER A 123 -11.80 3.51 -9.76
CA SER A 123 -12.15 4.90 -10.05
C SER A 123 -13.53 5.04 -10.70
N THR A 124 -13.88 4.18 -11.67
CA THR A 124 -15.06 4.37 -12.54
C THR A 124 -16.26 3.46 -12.23
N GLY A 125 -16.06 2.35 -11.53
CA GLY A 125 -17.06 1.29 -11.34
C GLY A 125 -18.23 1.61 -10.38
N GLY A 126 -18.43 2.87 -9.99
CA GLY A 126 -19.51 3.23 -9.06
C GLY A 126 -19.32 4.60 -8.38
N PRO A 127 -20.22 4.95 -7.44
CA PRO A 127 -20.17 6.22 -6.74
C PRO A 127 -18.96 6.34 -5.80
N LEU A 128 -18.51 7.57 -5.56
CA LEU A 128 -17.29 7.85 -4.80
C LEU A 128 -17.33 7.33 -3.36
N TRP A 129 -18.48 7.34 -2.69
CA TRP A 129 -18.60 6.85 -1.31
C TRP A 129 -18.43 5.32 -1.18
N LEU A 130 -18.47 4.58 -2.29
CA LEU A 130 -18.15 3.14 -2.32
C LEU A 130 -16.69 2.86 -2.69
N ILE A 131 -15.83 3.88 -2.79
CA ILE A 131 -14.44 3.70 -3.21
C ILE A 131 -13.69 2.68 -2.34
N ALA A 132 -13.86 2.74 -1.01
CA ALA A 132 -13.23 1.80 -0.08
C ALA A 132 -13.64 0.34 -0.37
N ALA A 133 -14.91 0.09 -0.65
CA ALA A 133 -15.39 -1.24 -1.02
C ALA A 133 -14.89 -1.67 -2.41
N ARG A 134 -14.72 -0.74 -3.34
CA ARG A 134 -14.21 -1.04 -4.68
C ARG A 134 -12.74 -1.49 -4.68
N PHE A 135 -11.93 -1.09 -3.69
CA PHE A 135 -10.56 -1.62 -3.53
C PHE A 135 -10.52 -3.15 -3.36
N PHE A 136 -11.60 -3.82 -2.93
CA PHE A 136 -11.63 -5.29 -2.92
C PHE A 136 -11.57 -5.91 -4.32
N TYR A 137 -11.84 -5.14 -5.38
CA TYR A 137 -11.63 -5.59 -6.76
C TYR A 137 -10.17 -5.93 -7.05
N HIS A 138 -9.21 -5.36 -6.32
CA HIS A 138 -7.80 -5.72 -6.45
C HIS A 138 -7.56 -7.22 -6.23
N GLU A 139 -8.24 -7.85 -5.27
CA GLU A 139 -8.14 -9.29 -5.07
C GLU A 139 -8.76 -10.06 -6.24
N ILE A 140 -9.95 -9.65 -6.67
CA ILE A 140 -10.63 -10.26 -7.82
C ILE A 140 -9.71 -10.20 -9.05
N PHE A 141 -9.10 -9.04 -9.33
CA PHE A 141 -8.17 -8.85 -10.43
C PHE A 141 -6.92 -9.71 -10.29
N PHE A 142 -6.32 -9.75 -9.10
CA PHE A 142 -5.15 -10.57 -8.78
C PHE A 142 -5.39 -12.06 -9.08
N PHE A 143 -6.54 -12.60 -8.67
CA PHE A 143 -6.90 -13.99 -8.94
C PHE A 143 -7.27 -14.20 -10.42
N LYS A 144 -8.08 -13.32 -11.01
CA LYS A 144 -8.50 -13.38 -12.43
C LYS A 144 -7.30 -13.39 -13.38
N ARG A 145 -6.29 -12.56 -13.11
CA ARG A 145 -5.07 -12.43 -13.92
C ARG A 145 -3.93 -13.37 -13.50
N ARG A 146 -4.13 -14.20 -12.47
CA ARG A 146 -3.16 -15.15 -11.93
C ARG A 146 -1.80 -14.52 -11.60
N LEU A 147 -1.81 -13.39 -10.89
CA LEU A 147 -0.61 -12.56 -10.68
C LEU A 147 0.35 -13.08 -9.58
N TRP A 148 -0.07 -14.08 -8.80
CA TRP A 148 0.72 -14.60 -7.68
C TRP A 148 2.04 -15.22 -8.12
N ARG A 149 3.06 -15.10 -7.27
CA ARG A 149 4.34 -15.80 -7.43
C ARG A 149 4.77 -16.45 -6.11
N LYS A 150 5.48 -17.57 -6.21
CA LYS A 150 6.05 -18.28 -5.04
C LYS A 150 4.98 -18.50 -3.95
N TYR A 151 5.21 -17.98 -2.74
CA TYR A 151 4.38 -18.18 -1.56
C TYR A 151 3.31 -17.08 -1.36
N GLU A 152 3.11 -16.19 -2.33
CA GLU A 152 2.18 -15.05 -2.17
C GLU A 152 0.73 -15.47 -1.93
N LEU A 153 0.29 -16.64 -2.41
CA LEU A 153 -1.02 -17.19 -2.09
C LEU A 153 -1.14 -17.60 -0.62
N LEU A 154 -0.06 -18.16 -0.05
CA LEU A 154 -0.01 -18.50 1.38
C LEU A 154 0.05 -17.22 2.22
N GLU A 155 0.87 -16.24 1.82
CA GLU A 155 0.93 -14.93 2.48
C GLU A 155 -0.44 -14.23 2.46
N TRP A 156 -1.14 -14.26 1.34
CA TRP A 156 -2.52 -13.76 1.24
C TRP A 156 -3.46 -14.49 2.20
N PHE A 157 -3.43 -15.82 2.20
CA PHE A 157 -4.28 -16.63 3.08
C PHE A 157 -4.03 -16.31 4.56
N LEU A 158 -2.76 -16.26 4.97
CA LEU A 158 -2.38 -15.92 6.34
C LEU A 158 -2.77 -14.49 6.71
N SER A 159 -2.63 -13.54 5.78
CA SER A 159 -3.05 -12.14 5.99
C SER A 159 -4.56 -12.03 6.21
N ARG A 160 -5.36 -12.80 5.47
CA ARG A 160 -6.82 -12.85 5.64
C ARG A 160 -7.21 -13.56 6.93
N LEU A 161 -6.57 -14.67 7.25
CA LEU A 161 -6.79 -15.39 8.50
C LEU A 161 -6.56 -14.47 9.71
N PHE A 162 -5.46 -13.73 9.72
CA PHE A 162 -5.14 -12.79 10.80
C PHE A 162 -6.27 -11.77 11.03
N LEU A 163 -6.80 -11.15 9.96
CA LEU A 163 -7.90 -10.20 10.04
C LEU A 163 -9.21 -10.79 10.57
N PHE A 164 -9.45 -12.08 10.41
CA PHE A 164 -10.66 -12.74 10.95
C PHE A 164 -10.49 -13.19 12.40
N THR A 165 -9.26 -13.22 12.92
CA THR A 165 -8.94 -13.75 14.27
C THR A 165 -8.66 -12.68 15.31
N VAL A 166 -8.53 -11.42 14.91
CA VAL A 166 -8.29 -10.25 15.77
C VAL A 166 -9.52 -9.34 15.72
#